data_AF-A0A845EWQ2-F1
#
_entry.id   AF-A0A845EWQ2-F1
#
_cell.length_a   1.000
_cell.length_b   1.000
_cell.length_c   1.000
_cell.angle_alpha   90.00
_cell.angle_beta   90.00
_cell.angle_gamma   90.00
#
_symmetry.space_group_name_H-M   'P 1'
#
loop_
_entity.id
_entity.type
_entity.pdbx_description
1 polymer ?
#
loop_
_entity_poly.entity_id
_entity_poly.type
_entity_poly.pdbx_seq_one_letter_code
_entity_poly.pdbx_strand_id
1 'polypeptide(L)' 'MKQLQDKMTDYKRFAFVLLSLSVFLYIGSFLPVQGKTDGAALILTGGGFLLVGIAIFFYSRAIAIQKKINEQNMNS' A
#
# COMPACT_ATOMS: atom_id res chain seq x y z
N MET A 1 -5.32 -19.69 -14.53
CA MET A 1 -5.60 -18.27 -14.83
C MET A 1 -6.34 -17.55 -13.70
N LYS A 2 -7.51 -18.02 -13.26
CA LYS A 2 -8.34 -17.36 -12.24
C LYS A 2 -7.61 -17.05 -10.93
N GLN A 3 -6.90 -18.04 -10.36
CA GLN A 3 -6.11 -17.86 -9.12
C GLN A 3 -5.00 -16.80 -9.21
N LEU A 4 -4.36 -16.62 -10.38
CA LEU A 4 -3.31 -15.61 -10.56
C LEU A 4 -3.91 -14.20 -10.67
N GLN A 5 -5.08 -14.08 -11.33
CA GLN A 5 -5.84 -12.83 -11.41
C GLN A 5 -6.41 -12.43 -10.05
N ASP A 6 -6.93 -13.37 -9.28
CA ASP A 6 -7.44 -13.14 -7.92
C ASP A 6 -6.29 -12.66 -7.02
N LYS A 7 -5.14 -13.34 -7.06
CA LYS A 7 -3.95 -12.96 -6.29
C LYS A 7 -3.41 -11.57 -6.68
N MET A 8 -3.44 -11.21 -7.97
CA MET A 8 -3.09 -9.86 -8.43
C MET A 8 -4.06 -8.80 -7.87
N THR A 9 -5.36 -9.11 -7.88
CA THR A 9 -6.42 -8.22 -7.39
C THR A 9 -6.24 -7.97 -5.88
N ASP A 10 -5.92 -9.02 -5.13
CA ASP A 10 -5.64 -8.90 -3.70
C ASP A 10 -4.42 -8.01 -3.44
N TYR A 11 -3.31 -8.20 -4.15
CA TYR A 11 -2.14 -7.33 -4.00
C TYR A 11 -2.43 -5.87 -4.31
N LYS A 12 -3.25 -5.57 -5.33
CA LYS A 12 -3.68 -4.20 -5.61
C LYS A 12 -4.55 -3.63 -4.49
N ARG A 13 -5.48 -4.42 -3.95
CA ARG A 13 -6.33 -4.02 -2.81
C ARG A 13 -5.50 -3.73 -1.57
N PHE A 14 -4.55 -4.60 -1.22
CA PHE A 14 -3.65 -4.37 -0.09
C PHE A 14 -2.81 -3.10 -0.28
N ALA A 15 -2.24 -2.90 -1.46
CA ALA A 15 -1.49 -1.68 -1.76
C ALA A 15 -2.35 -0.42 -1.58
N PHE A 16 -3.59 -0.44 -2.09
CA PHE A 16 -4.51 0.69 -1.96
C PHE A 16 -4.90 0.96 -0.49
N VAL A 17 -5.26 -0.08 0.27
CA VAL A 17 -5.63 0.05 1.69
C VAL A 17 -4.48 0.61 2.52
N LEU A 18 -3.25 0.11 2.30
CA LEU A 18 -2.06 0.59 3.00
C LEU A 18 -1.75 2.05 2.66
N LEU A 19 -1.93 2.45 1.39
CA LEU A 19 -1.75 3.83 0.95
C LEU A 19 -2.81 4.76 1.56
N SER A 20 -4.09 4.36 1.58
CA SER A 20 -5.14 5.14 2.24
C SER A 20 -4.87 5.27 3.74
N LEU A 21 -4.45 4.19 4.39
CA LEU A 21 -4.10 4.20 5.81
C LEU A 21 -2.91 5.12 6.09
N SER A 22 -1.88 5.12 5.25
CA SER A 22 -0.73 6.01 5.43
C SER A 22 -1.13 7.48 5.32
N VAL A 23 -2.03 7.82 4.38
CA VAL A 23 -2.56 9.18 4.23
C VAL A 23 -3.34 9.59 5.48
N PHE A 24 -4.18 8.72 6.03
CA PHE A 24 -4.90 9.01 7.26
C PHE A 24 -3.98 9.20 8.47
N LEU A 25 -2.91 8.40 8.59
CA LEU A 25 -1.92 8.57 9.66
C LEU A 25 -1.12 9.86 9.50
N TYR A 26 -0.80 10.24 8.27
CA TYR A 26 -0.13 11.52 7.98
C TYR A 26 -1.04 12.70 8.33
N ILE A 27 -2.30 12.73 7.86
CA ILE A 27 -3.28 13.75 8.26
C ILE A 27 -3.41 13.76 9.80
N GLY A 28 -3.47 12.57 10.39
CA GLY A 28 -3.50 12.35 11.82
C GLY A 28 -2.30 12.92 12.55
N SER A 29 -1.11 13.02 11.95
CA SER A 29 0.06 13.64 12.61
C SER A 29 -0.03 15.16 12.66
N PHE A 30 -0.66 15.79 11.66
CA PHE A 30 -0.83 17.25 11.57
C PHE A 30 -2.00 17.79 12.39
N LEU A 31 -2.97 16.94 12.79
CA LEU A 31 -4.08 17.38 13.61
C LEU A 31 -3.60 17.83 15.01
N PRO A 32 -3.87 19.08 15.43
CA PRO A 32 -3.53 19.56 16.76
C PRO A 32 -4.49 18.91 17.77
N VAL A 33 -3.98 17.98 18.56
CA VAL A 33 -4.73 17.30 19.63
C VAL A 33 -4.08 17.71 20.95
N GLN A 34 -4.87 18.22 21.89
CA GLN A 34 -4.34 18.57 23.22
C GLN A 34 -3.68 17.34 23.85
N GLY A 35 -2.43 17.49 24.30
CA GLY A 35 -1.64 16.40 24.88
C GLY A 35 -0.88 15.53 23.87
N LYS A 36 -0.91 15.83 22.56
CA LYS A 36 0.00 15.18 21.61
C LYS A 36 1.43 15.61 21.88
N THR A 37 2.30 14.63 22.11
CA THR A 37 3.75 14.83 22.17
C THR A 37 4.35 14.81 20.77
N ASP A 38 5.49 15.48 20.58
CA ASP A 38 6.25 15.45 19.33
C ASP A 38 6.60 14.01 18.93
N GLY A 39 6.85 13.14 19.93
CA GLY A 39 7.09 11.71 19.72
C GLY A 39 5.90 10.98 19.08
N ALA A 40 4.67 11.30 19.49
CA ALA A 40 3.47 10.71 18.88
C ALA A 40 3.32 11.12 17.41
N ALA A 41 3.57 12.40 17.10
CA ALA A 41 3.53 12.90 15.72
C ALA A 41 4.62 12.25 14.84
N LEU A 42 5.81 12.03 15.39
CA LEU A 42 6.91 11.35 14.71
C LEU A 42 6.58 9.88 14.44
N ILE A 43 5.97 9.16 15.40
CA ILE A 43 5.53 7.77 15.23
C ILE A 43 4.45 7.67 14.14
N LEU A 44 3.45 8.55 14.16
CA LEU A 44 2.39 8.59 13.14
C LEU A 44 2.95 8.83 11.74
N THR A 45 3.87 9.79 11.61
CA THR A 45 4.51 10.14 10.34
C THR A 45 5.44 9.02 9.84
N GLY A 46 6.30 8.50 10.72
CA GLY A 46 7.21 7.39 10.41
C GLY A 46 6.47 6.10 10.06
N GLY A 47 5.43 5.76 10.81
CA GLY A 47 4.53 4.64 10.52
C GLY A 47 3.82 4.80 9.17
N GLY A 48 3.38 6.02 8.85
CA GLY A 48 2.84 6.36 7.53
C GLY A 48 3.83 6.07 6.40
N PHE A 49 5.08 6.54 6.51
CA PHE A 49 6.11 6.26 5.51
C PHE A 49 6.43 4.77 5.36
N LEU A 50 6.48 4.02 6.47
CA LEU A 50 6.64 2.56 6.42
C LEU A 50 5.49 1.89 5.66
N LEU A 51 4.25 2.29 5.92
CA LEU A 51 3.08 1.75 5.21
C LEU A 51 3.10 2.08 3.71
N VAL A 52 3.54 3.28 3.32
CA VAL A 52 3.77 3.62 1.91
C VAL A 52 4.82 2.68 1.29
N GLY A 53 5.93 2.43 1.98
CA GLY A 53 6.96 1.50 1.51
C GLY A 53 6.42 0.09 1.27
N ILE A 54 5.61 -0.42 2.21
CA ILE A 54 4.95 -1.72 2.10
C ILE A 54 3.92 -1.71 0.95
N ALA A 55 3.16 -0.62 0.78
CA ALA A 55 2.21 -0.46 -0.32
C ALA A 55 2.90 -0.53 -1.69
N ILE A 56 4.03 0.16 -1.85
CA ILE A 56 4.85 0.13 -3.07
C ILE A 56 5.35 -1.29 -3.36
N PHE A 57 5.78 -2.02 -2.33
CA PHE A 57 6.20 -3.42 -2.48
C PHE A 57 5.06 -4.30 -3.02
N PHE A 58 3.86 -4.21 -2.43
CA PHE A 58 2.70 -4.98 -2.91
C PHE A 58 2.25 -4.56 -4.31
N TYR A 59 2.27 -3.27 -4.61
CA TYR A 59 1.94 -2.75 -5.93
C TYR A 59 2.91 -3.27 -7.01
N SER A 60 4.21 -3.28 -6.70
CA SER A 60 5.24 -3.80 -7.60
C SER A 60 5.06 -5.29 -7.87
N ARG A 61 4.71 -6.08 -6.85
CA ARG A 61 4.37 -7.50 -7.00
C ARG A 61 3.13 -7.70 -7.88
N ALA A 62 2.10 -6.86 -7.72
CA ALA A 62 0.91 -6.92 -8.55
C ALA A 62 1.22 -6.65 -10.03
N ILE A 63 2.05 -5.64 -10.33
CA ILE A 63 2.49 -5.34 -11.71
C ILE A 63 3.26 -6.53 -12.31
N ALA A 64 4.17 -7.13 -11.55
CA ALA A 64 4.94 -8.28 -12.03
C ALA A 64 4.03 -9.48 -12.38
N ILE A 65 2.97 -9.73 -11.59
CA ILE A 65 2.00 -10.78 -11.89
C ILE A 65 1.15 -10.41 -13.11
N GLN A 66 0.74 -9.15 -13.22
CA GLN A 66 -0.03 -8.67 -14.37
C GLN A 66 0.74 -8.85 -15.68
N LYS A 67 2.04 -8.53 -15.68
CA LYS A 67 2.92 -8.72 -16.84
C LYS A 67 2.96 -10.19 -17.27
N LYS A 68 3.12 -11.12 -16.33
CA LYS A 68 3.11 -12.57 -16.61
C LYS A 68 1.80 -13.07 -17.21
N ILE A 69 0.66 -12.59 -16.69
CA ILE A 69 -0.66 -12.93 -17.23
C ILE A 69 -0.79 -12.44 -18.68
N ASN A 70 -0.34 -11.21 -18.97
CA ASN A 70 -0.42 -10.65 -20.32
C ASN A 70 0.48 -11.39 -21.32
N GLU A 71 1.71 -11.75 -20.93
CA GLU A 71 2.64 -12.53 -21.75
C GLU A 71 2.07 -13.92 -22.09
N GLN A 72 1.39 -14.57 -21.14
CA GLN A 72 0.76 -15.87 -21.39
C GLN A 72 -0.46 -15.77 -22.30
N ASN A 73 -1.24 -14.69 -22.23
CA ASN A 73 -2.38 -14.46 -23.12
C ASN A 73 -1.97 -14.13 -24.57
N MET A 74 -0.76 -13.62 -24.80
CA MET A 74 -0.26 -13.30 -26.15
C MET A 74 0.35 -14.53 -26.86
N ASN A 75 0.70 -15.58 -26.12
CA ASN A 75 1.34 -16.80 -26.63
C ASN A 75 0.38 -18.00 -26.73
N SER A 76 -0.92 -17.80 -26.45
CA SER A 76 -2.00 -18.80 -26.57
C SER A 76 -2.94 -18.45 -27.71
#